data_AF-A0A7J8K2M7-F1
#
_entry.id   AF-A0A7J8K2M7-F1
#
_cell.length_a   1.000
_cell.length_b   1.000
_cell.length_c   1.000
_cell.angle_alpha   90.00
_cell.angle_beta   90.00
_cell.angle_gamma   90.00
#
_symmetry.space_group_name_H-M   'P 1'
#
loop_
_entity.id
_entity.type
_entity.pdbx_description
1 polymer ?
#
loop_
_entity_poly.entity_id
_entity_poly.type
_entity_poly.pdbx_seq_one_letter_code
_entity_poly.pdbx_strand_id
1 'polypeptide(L)'
;MTTLSPENSLSARLSASFILVKRKPPIDKTEWDGFFDENGQLAKSRDFICVNILERGLHPFVRTEAWKFLTGYYSWQSSRDERLTVDSTKRKNYEALCQMYEKILLLSYVCNTQAEYQQGFHEMVMLFQLMVEHEHEIFWLFQFFLQKIEHSCVINIGVGKNLDMLNNLINFLDPVFAEHLKGKGAGAVQSLFPWFCLCFQRAFKSFDDVWRLWEVLLTGKPCRNFQVLVAYSLLRMVREQVLQESMAGDDILMACNTLVDLDADELISAACLVYAELIQKDVPQPLKDFFL
;
A
#
# COMPACT_ATOMS: atom_id res chain seq x y z
N MET A 1 -11.60 -15.25 10.63
CA MET A 1 -11.56 -14.88 12.05
C MET A 1 -10.17 -15.17 12.56
N THR A 2 -9.25 -14.24 12.38
CA THR A 2 -7.92 -14.29 12.98
C THR A 2 -8.06 -13.78 14.40
N THR A 3 -8.12 -14.70 15.36
CA THR A 3 -8.21 -14.37 16.78
C THR A 3 -7.05 -13.46 17.17
N LEU A 4 -7.37 -12.38 17.87
CA LEU A 4 -6.43 -11.51 18.59
C LEU A 4 -5.52 -12.37 19.46
N SER A 5 -4.32 -12.67 18.97
CA SER A 5 -3.33 -13.44 19.71
C SER A 5 -2.15 -12.54 20.08
N PRO A 6 -1.54 -12.73 21.26
CA PRO A 6 -0.25 -12.15 21.60
C PRO A 6 0.83 -12.42 20.53
N GLU A 7 0.70 -13.52 19.78
CA GLU A 7 1.59 -13.89 18.67
C GLU A 7 1.54 -12.88 17.51
N ASN A 8 0.37 -12.32 17.18
CA ASN A 8 0.25 -11.30 16.12
C ASN A 8 0.93 -9.98 16.54
N SER A 9 0.81 -9.58 17.81
CA SER A 9 1.49 -8.40 18.36
C SER A 9 3.00 -8.59 18.42
N LEU A 10 3.45 -9.79 18.82
CA LEU A 10 4.87 -10.14 18.84
C LEU A 10 5.43 -10.15 17.41
N SER A 11 4.73 -10.78 16.46
CA SER A 11 5.12 -10.81 15.05
C SER A 11 5.28 -9.40 14.48
N ALA A 12 4.31 -8.50 14.73
CA ALA A 12 4.39 -7.12 14.24
C ALA A 12 5.58 -6.33 14.83
N ARG A 13 5.88 -6.51 16.12
CA ARG A 13 7.08 -5.92 16.76
C ARG A 13 8.38 -6.49 16.19
N LEU A 14 8.40 -7.80 15.95
CA LEU A 14 9.56 -8.46 15.35
C LEU A 14 9.80 -7.94 13.94
N SER A 15 8.76 -7.84 13.10
CA SER A 15 8.88 -7.27 11.76
C SER A 15 9.32 -5.81 11.81
N ALA A 16 8.74 -4.98 12.69
CA ALA A 16 9.16 -3.58 12.88
C ALA A 16 10.66 -3.46 13.24
N SER A 17 11.12 -4.25 14.20
CA SER A 17 12.54 -4.29 14.59
C SER A 17 13.42 -4.82 13.46
N PHE A 18 12.94 -5.79 12.69
CA PHE A 18 13.69 -6.37 11.58
C PHE A 18 13.93 -5.35 10.46
N ILE A 19 12.89 -4.60 10.10
CA ILE A 19 12.90 -3.55 9.07
C ILE A 19 13.94 -2.47 9.44
N LEU A 20 13.85 -1.89 10.65
CA LEU A 20 14.75 -0.80 11.06
C LEU A 20 16.21 -1.21 11.17
N VAL A 21 16.47 -2.44 11.61
CA VAL A 21 17.84 -2.93 11.77
C VAL A 21 18.44 -3.34 10.41
N LYS A 22 17.67 -3.28 9.30
CA LYS A 22 18.07 -3.71 7.94
C LYS A 22 18.82 -5.04 7.97
N ARG A 23 18.31 -6.01 8.76
CA ARG A 23 19.04 -7.25 9.11
C ARG A 23 19.39 -8.11 7.90
N LYS A 24 18.66 -7.95 6.78
CA LYS A 24 18.90 -8.64 5.51
C LYS A 24 18.62 -7.72 4.32
N PRO A 25 19.31 -7.93 3.18
CA PRO A 25 19.04 -7.21 1.95
C PRO A 25 17.63 -7.55 1.40
N PRO A 26 17.09 -6.72 0.49
CA PRO A 26 15.87 -7.03 -0.25
C PRO A 26 15.93 -8.41 -0.92
N ILE A 27 14.78 -9.00 -1.20
CA ILE A 27 14.70 -10.29 -1.89
C ILE A 27 15.26 -10.11 -3.30
N ASP A 28 16.41 -10.74 -3.56
CA ASP A 28 17.07 -10.70 -4.86
C ASP A 28 16.53 -11.78 -5.81
N LYS A 29 17.01 -11.75 -7.06
CA LYS A 29 16.53 -12.68 -8.09
C LYS A 29 16.90 -14.14 -7.79
N THR A 30 18.03 -14.38 -7.14
CA THR A 30 18.47 -15.74 -6.80
C THR A 30 17.56 -16.34 -5.72
N GLU A 31 17.27 -15.56 -4.68
CA GLU A 31 16.35 -15.98 -3.61
C GLU A 31 14.93 -16.17 -4.15
N TRP A 32 14.45 -15.23 -4.97
CA TRP A 32 13.12 -15.30 -5.58
C TRP A 32 12.95 -16.52 -6.47
N ASP A 33 13.93 -16.82 -7.33
CA ASP A 33 13.89 -18.00 -8.21
C ASP A 33 13.90 -19.30 -7.39
N GLY A 34 14.56 -19.30 -6.23
CA GLY A 34 14.54 -20.40 -5.26
C GLY A 34 13.18 -20.62 -4.56
N PHE A 35 12.19 -19.75 -4.76
CA PHE A 35 10.83 -19.97 -4.25
C PHE A 35 10.00 -20.87 -5.16
N PHE A 36 10.45 -21.12 -6.39
CA PHE A 36 9.73 -21.93 -7.37
C PHE A 36 10.23 -23.38 -7.39
N ASP A 37 9.32 -24.31 -7.69
CA ASP A 37 9.66 -25.70 -8.00
C ASP A 37 10.04 -25.88 -9.48
N GLU A 38 10.29 -27.13 -9.87
CA GLU A 38 10.67 -27.50 -11.25
C GLU A 38 9.59 -27.17 -12.30
N ASN A 39 8.31 -27.12 -11.90
CA ASN A 39 7.18 -26.75 -12.75
C ASN A 39 6.94 -25.23 -12.78
N GLY A 40 7.72 -24.47 -12.01
CA GLY A 40 7.55 -23.04 -11.83
C GLY A 40 6.35 -22.66 -10.96
N GLN A 41 5.85 -23.56 -10.11
CA GLN A 41 4.89 -23.23 -9.06
C GLN A 41 5.60 -22.72 -7.81
N LEU A 42 4.96 -21.86 -7.03
CA LEU A 42 5.54 -21.36 -5.77
C LEU A 42 5.52 -22.47 -4.72
N ALA A 43 6.70 -22.96 -4.36
CA ALA A 43 6.89 -23.96 -3.31
C ALA A 43 6.78 -23.38 -1.90
N LYS A 44 7.02 -22.06 -1.75
CA LYS A 44 6.83 -21.35 -0.48
C LYS A 44 5.38 -20.87 -0.35
N SER A 45 4.87 -20.84 0.89
CA SER A 45 3.52 -20.34 1.13
C SER A 45 3.43 -18.84 0.82
N ARG A 46 2.25 -18.39 0.38
CA ARG A 46 1.97 -16.96 0.19
C ARG A 46 2.29 -16.15 1.44
N ASP A 47 1.96 -16.68 2.61
CA ASP A 47 2.22 -16.02 3.89
C ASP A 47 3.71 -15.77 4.12
N PHE A 48 4.55 -16.79 3.91
CA PHE A 48 6.00 -16.69 4.02
C PHE A 48 6.56 -15.61 3.09
N ILE A 49 6.13 -15.61 1.82
CA ILE A 49 6.59 -14.63 0.82
C ILE A 49 6.15 -13.23 1.23
N CYS A 50 4.87 -13.04 1.59
CA CYS A 50 4.33 -11.74 1.99
C CYS A 50 5.02 -11.17 3.25
N VAL A 51 5.36 -12.00 4.24
CA VAL A 51 6.12 -11.56 5.42
C VAL A 51 7.53 -11.13 5.04
N ASN A 52 8.24 -11.87 4.18
CA ASN A 52 9.57 -11.46 3.72
C ASN A 52 9.53 -10.15 2.93
N ILE A 53 8.49 -9.92 2.11
CA ILE A 53 8.30 -8.66 1.38
C ILE A 53 8.02 -7.51 2.36
N LEU A 54 7.18 -7.71 3.38
CA LEU A 54 6.97 -6.73 4.44
C LEU A 54 8.31 -6.34 5.10
N GLU A 55 9.12 -7.34 5.45
CA GLU A 55 10.32 -7.14 6.26
C GLU A 55 11.54 -6.62 5.50
N ARG A 56 11.63 -6.91 4.20
CA ARG A 56 12.86 -6.70 3.40
C ARG A 56 12.66 -5.92 2.11
N GLY A 57 11.43 -5.86 1.60
CA GLY A 57 11.15 -5.34 0.26
C GLY A 57 11.71 -6.22 -0.86
N LEU A 58 11.56 -5.75 -2.10
CA LEU A 58 12.01 -6.44 -3.30
C LEU A 58 13.15 -5.71 -3.99
N HIS A 59 14.10 -6.47 -4.52
CA HIS A 59 15.10 -5.95 -5.45
C HIS A 59 14.43 -5.54 -6.78
N PRO A 60 14.89 -4.48 -7.47
CA PRO A 60 14.29 -4.02 -8.74
C PRO A 60 14.07 -5.12 -9.79
N PHE A 61 15.02 -6.05 -9.96
CA PHE A 61 14.91 -7.18 -10.89
C PHE A 61 13.84 -8.23 -10.55
N VAL A 62 13.31 -8.22 -9.33
CA VAL A 62 12.24 -9.13 -8.87
C VAL A 62 10.87 -8.46 -8.92
N ARG A 63 10.84 -7.13 -8.78
CA ARG A 63 9.64 -6.33 -8.55
C ARG A 63 8.53 -6.63 -9.55
N THR A 64 8.80 -6.54 -10.84
CA THR A 64 7.79 -6.74 -11.89
C THR A 64 7.15 -8.12 -11.84
N GLU A 65 7.93 -9.18 -11.61
CA GLU A 65 7.40 -10.55 -11.53
C GLU A 65 6.60 -10.76 -10.24
N ALA A 66 7.13 -10.33 -9.10
CA ALA A 66 6.45 -10.46 -7.81
C ALA A 66 5.13 -9.67 -7.77
N TRP A 67 5.08 -8.49 -8.38
CA TRP A 67 3.86 -7.67 -8.44
C TRP A 67 2.74 -8.36 -9.21
N LYS A 68 3.06 -9.15 -10.24
CA LYS A 68 2.03 -9.94 -10.92
C LYS A 68 1.37 -10.96 -9.99
N PHE A 69 2.10 -11.56 -9.04
CA PHE A 69 1.50 -12.43 -8.01
C PHE A 69 0.75 -11.64 -6.92
N LEU A 70 1.32 -10.53 -6.45
CA LEU A 70 0.74 -9.73 -5.37
C LEU A 70 -0.61 -9.11 -5.76
N THR A 71 -0.69 -8.58 -6.99
CA THR A 71 -1.91 -7.98 -7.54
C THR A 71 -2.97 -9.02 -7.94
N GLY A 72 -2.56 -10.26 -8.22
CA GLY A 72 -3.43 -11.33 -8.69
C GLY A 72 -3.49 -11.45 -10.22
N TYR A 73 -2.61 -10.75 -10.95
CA TYR A 73 -2.37 -11.00 -12.38
C TYR A 73 -2.02 -12.48 -12.60
N TYR A 74 -1.13 -13.03 -11.76
CA TYR A 74 -0.86 -14.46 -11.67
C TYR A 74 -1.53 -15.06 -10.44
N SER A 75 -2.08 -16.26 -10.61
CA SER A 75 -2.48 -17.09 -9.47
C SER A 75 -1.25 -17.59 -8.71
N TRP A 76 -1.31 -17.57 -7.38
CA TRP A 76 -0.27 -18.13 -6.51
C TRP A 76 -0.06 -19.64 -6.71
N GLN A 77 -1.03 -20.33 -7.34
CA GLN A 77 -0.99 -21.77 -7.62
C GLN A 77 -0.59 -22.07 -9.07
N SER A 78 -0.38 -21.04 -9.90
CA SER A 78 -0.08 -21.23 -11.32
C SER A 78 1.32 -21.81 -11.55
N SER A 79 1.43 -22.69 -12.54
CA SER A 79 2.67 -23.17 -13.15
C SER A 79 3.23 -22.14 -14.14
N ARG A 80 4.46 -22.35 -14.61
CA ARG A 80 5.08 -21.50 -15.63
C ARG A 80 4.25 -21.46 -16.93
N ASP A 81 3.79 -22.61 -17.40
CA ASP A 81 3.05 -22.72 -18.67
C ASP A 81 1.68 -22.04 -18.61
N GLU A 82 0.99 -22.13 -17.47
CA GLU A 82 -0.25 -21.40 -17.24
C GLU A 82 0.00 -19.89 -17.27
N ARG A 83 1.09 -19.40 -16.67
CA ARG A 83 1.45 -17.96 -16.71
C ARG A 83 1.74 -17.48 -18.12
N LEU A 84 2.45 -18.26 -18.93
CA LEU A 84 2.68 -17.94 -20.35
C LEU A 84 1.37 -17.84 -21.14
N THR A 85 0.40 -18.70 -20.82
CA THR A 85 -0.94 -18.67 -21.42
C THR A 85 -1.71 -17.42 -21.00
N VAL A 86 -1.62 -17.03 -19.72
CA VAL A 86 -2.21 -15.78 -19.22
C VAL A 86 -1.60 -14.57 -19.93
N ASP A 87 -0.27 -14.48 -20.03
CA ASP A 87 0.41 -13.36 -20.68
C ASP A 87 0.00 -13.23 -22.16
N SER A 88 0.01 -14.34 -22.91
CA SER A 88 -0.44 -14.38 -24.31
C SER A 88 -1.90 -13.93 -24.47
N THR A 89 -2.78 -14.40 -23.60
CA THR A 89 -4.21 -14.03 -23.64
C THR A 89 -4.40 -12.56 -23.33
N LYS A 90 -3.74 -12.05 -22.29
CA LYS A 90 -3.80 -10.65 -21.88
C LYS A 90 -3.24 -9.72 -22.94
N ARG A 91 -2.16 -10.09 -23.62
CA ARG A 91 -1.62 -9.35 -24.77
C ARG A 91 -2.64 -9.21 -25.89
N LYS A 92 -3.21 -10.33 -26.36
CA LYS A 92 -4.24 -10.32 -27.42
C LYS A 92 -5.46 -9.48 -27.04
N ASN A 93 -5.91 -9.58 -25.79
CA ASN A 93 -7.04 -8.80 -25.30
C ASN A 93 -6.73 -7.29 -25.30
N TYR A 94 -5.52 -6.90 -24.90
CA TYR A 94 -5.08 -5.51 -24.95
C TYR A 94 -5.02 -4.98 -26.40
N GLU A 95 -4.47 -5.75 -27.33
CA GLU A 95 -4.41 -5.39 -28.74
C GLU A 95 -5.82 -5.18 -29.34
N ALA A 96 -6.75 -6.08 -29.04
CA ALA A 96 -8.15 -5.93 -29.46
C ALA A 96 -8.82 -4.68 -28.85
N LEU A 97 -8.53 -4.39 -27.58
CA LEU A 97 -9.00 -3.18 -26.90
C LEU A 97 -8.46 -1.90 -27.55
N CYS A 98 -7.18 -1.87 -27.94
CA CYS A 98 -6.58 -0.74 -28.68
C CYS A 98 -7.17 -0.53 -30.07
N GLN A 99 -7.71 -1.57 -30.70
CA GLN A 99 -8.45 -1.41 -31.96
C GLN A 99 -9.82 -0.80 -31.76
N MET A 100 -10.44 -1.01 -30.59
CA MET A 100 -11.78 -0.51 -30.27
C MET A 100 -11.78 0.90 -29.66
N TYR A 101 -10.74 1.25 -28.88
CA TYR A 101 -10.66 2.50 -28.12
C TYR A 101 -9.29 3.15 -28.24
N GLU A 102 -9.25 4.49 -28.21
CA GLU A 102 -8.00 5.24 -28.05
C GLU A 102 -7.33 4.91 -26.70
N LYS A 103 -5.99 4.97 -26.65
CA LYS A 103 -5.21 4.67 -25.44
C LYS A 103 -5.65 5.44 -24.19
N ILE A 104 -6.10 6.70 -24.34
CA ILE A 104 -6.60 7.52 -23.24
C ILE A 104 -7.96 7.02 -22.72
N LEU A 105 -8.84 6.56 -23.62
CA LEU A 105 -10.14 5.98 -23.26
C LEU A 105 -9.98 4.62 -22.58
N LEU A 106 -8.94 3.86 -22.93
CA LEU A 106 -8.62 2.60 -22.26
C LEU A 106 -8.26 2.80 -20.78
N LEU A 107 -7.54 3.86 -20.44
CA LEU A 107 -7.24 4.20 -19.04
C LEU A 107 -8.51 4.56 -18.26
N SER A 108 -9.49 5.19 -18.90
CA SER A 108 -10.81 5.45 -18.32
C SER A 108 -11.58 4.14 -18.07
N TYR A 109 -11.55 3.20 -19.02
CA TYR A 109 -12.20 1.90 -18.90
C TYR A 109 -11.63 1.01 -17.77
N VAL A 110 -10.33 1.12 -17.49
CA VAL A 110 -9.64 0.38 -16.42
C VAL A 110 -10.16 0.71 -15.02
N CYS A 111 -10.75 1.89 -14.83
CA CYS A 111 -11.09 2.40 -13.51
C CYS A 111 -12.32 1.76 -12.86
N ASN A 112 -12.90 0.68 -13.43
CA ASN A 112 -14.19 0.06 -13.09
C ASN A 112 -15.35 0.82 -13.75
N THR A 113 -16.32 0.11 -14.32
CA THR A 113 -17.54 0.72 -14.90
C THR A 113 -18.36 1.53 -13.89
N GLN A 114 -18.05 1.42 -12.59
CA GLN A 114 -18.64 2.21 -11.50
C GLN A 114 -17.71 3.28 -10.91
N ALA A 115 -16.40 3.27 -11.21
CA ALA A 115 -15.47 4.30 -10.76
C ALA A 115 -14.98 5.07 -11.99
N GLU A 116 -15.48 6.29 -12.12
CA GLU A 116 -14.99 7.26 -13.09
C GLU A 116 -13.49 7.49 -12.87
N TYR A 117 -12.76 7.77 -13.96
CA TYR A 117 -11.34 8.12 -13.89
C TYR A 117 -11.08 9.17 -12.81
N GLN A 118 -10.26 8.82 -11.82
CA GLN A 118 -9.92 9.71 -10.72
C GLN A 118 -8.67 10.54 -11.06
N GLN A 119 -8.73 11.84 -10.78
CA GLN A 119 -7.59 12.72 -10.98
C GLN A 119 -6.35 12.21 -10.22
N GLY A 120 -5.22 12.16 -10.91
CA GLY A 120 -3.94 11.66 -10.39
C GLY A 120 -3.63 10.19 -10.70
N PHE A 121 -4.56 9.40 -11.25
CA PHE A 121 -4.25 8.02 -11.68
C PHE A 121 -3.18 7.96 -12.77
N HIS A 122 -3.13 8.95 -13.67
CA HIS A 122 -2.02 9.08 -14.63
C HIS A 122 -0.65 9.16 -13.94
N GLU A 123 -0.53 9.85 -12.79
CA GLU A 123 0.72 9.91 -12.01
C GLU A 123 1.11 8.54 -11.46
N MET A 124 0.12 7.72 -11.07
CA MET A 124 0.37 6.35 -10.64
C MET A 124 0.83 5.49 -11.82
N VAL A 125 0.16 5.58 -12.98
CA VAL A 125 0.52 4.84 -14.19
C VAL A 125 1.95 5.13 -14.65
N MET A 126 2.42 6.38 -14.52
CA MET A 126 3.82 6.71 -14.82
C MET A 126 4.82 5.89 -14.01
N LEU A 127 4.52 5.56 -12.75
CA LEU A 127 5.38 4.67 -11.95
C LEU A 127 5.37 3.23 -12.48
N PHE A 128 4.26 2.75 -13.04
CA PHE A 128 4.24 1.44 -13.71
C PHE A 128 5.06 1.46 -15.00
N GLN A 129 5.04 2.56 -15.75
CA GLN A 129 5.83 2.72 -16.98
C GLN A 129 7.34 2.71 -16.72
N LEU A 130 7.78 3.18 -15.55
CA LEU A 130 9.19 3.12 -15.15
C LEU A 130 9.63 1.71 -14.71
N MET A 131 8.69 0.86 -14.33
CA MET A 131 8.95 -0.49 -13.80
C MET A 131 8.75 -1.60 -14.86
N VAL A 132 7.86 -1.39 -15.82
CA VAL A 132 7.41 -2.42 -16.77
C VAL A 132 7.60 -1.94 -18.20
N GLU A 133 8.28 -2.74 -19.01
CA GLU A 133 8.66 -2.35 -20.38
C GLU A 133 7.50 -2.34 -21.38
N HIS A 134 6.56 -3.27 -21.23
CA HIS A 134 5.52 -3.51 -22.22
C HIS A 134 4.18 -2.86 -21.85
N GLU A 135 3.60 -2.09 -22.79
CA GLU A 135 2.34 -1.35 -22.56
C GLU A 135 1.16 -2.23 -22.12
N HIS A 136 1.01 -3.41 -22.72
CA HIS A 136 -0.06 -4.35 -22.34
C HIS A 136 0.10 -4.86 -20.90
N GLU A 137 1.33 -5.04 -20.44
CA GLU A 137 1.60 -5.45 -19.06
C GLU A 137 1.34 -4.30 -18.09
N ILE A 138 1.77 -3.08 -18.43
CA ILE A 138 1.45 -1.87 -17.64
C ILE A 138 -0.07 -1.75 -17.45
N PHE A 139 -0.83 -1.86 -18.54
CA PHE A 139 -2.28 -1.76 -18.54
C PHE A 139 -2.93 -2.76 -17.57
N TRP A 140 -2.62 -4.05 -17.73
CA TRP A 140 -3.25 -5.09 -16.93
C TRP A 140 -2.75 -5.08 -15.48
N LEU A 141 -1.45 -4.86 -15.27
CA LEU A 141 -0.89 -4.80 -13.92
C LEU A 141 -1.48 -3.64 -13.13
N PHE A 142 -1.65 -2.47 -13.76
CA PHE A 142 -2.32 -1.32 -13.14
C PHE A 142 -3.79 -1.61 -12.83
N GLN A 143 -4.51 -2.28 -13.73
CA GLN A 143 -5.89 -2.70 -13.47
C GLN A 143 -6.00 -3.62 -12.25
N PHE A 144 -5.18 -4.69 -12.20
CA PHE A 144 -5.18 -5.61 -11.06
C PHE A 144 -4.70 -4.93 -9.77
N PHE A 145 -3.77 -3.99 -9.86
CA PHE A 145 -3.35 -3.16 -8.75
C PHE A 145 -4.53 -2.38 -8.18
N LEU A 146 -5.25 -1.60 -9.00
CA LEU A 146 -6.41 -0.83 -8.55
C LEU A 146 -7.50 -1.72 -7.93
N GLN A 147 -7.80 -2.86 -8.53
CA GLN A 147 -8.75 -3.83 -7.95
C GLN A 147 -8.30 -4.33 -6.58
N LYS A 148 -6.99 -4.53 -6.38
CA LYS A 148 -6.42 -4.98 -5.12
C LYS A 148 -6.54 -3.93 -4.02
N ILE A 149 -6.33 -2.66 -4.37
CA ILE A 149 -6.25 -1.54 -3.42
C ILE A 149 -7.48 -0.61 -3.44
N GLU A 150 -8.59 -1.02 -4.07
CA GLU A 150 -9.79 -0.18 -4.24
C GLU A 150 -10.36 0.36 -2.91
N HIS A 151 -10.30 -0.47 -1.87
CA HIS A 151 -10.72 -0.15 -0.50
C HIS A 151 -9.80 0.88 0.19
N SER A 152 -8.64 1.15 -0.39
CA SER A 152 -7.74 2.22 0.01
C SER A 152 -7.99 3.50 -0.80
N CYS A 153 -7.87 3.43 -2.13
CA CYS A 153 -7.63 4.62 -2.97
C CYS A 153 -8.83 5.18 -3.74
N VAL A 154 -9.94 4.45 -3.84
CA VAL A 154 -11.10 4.90 -4.62
C VAL A 154 -12.00 5.75 -3.72
N ILE A 155 -12.26 7.00 -4.12
CA ILE A 155 -12.99 7.99 -3.29
C ILE A 155 -14.34 7.46 -2.80
N ASN A 156 -15.13 6.89 -3.70
CA ASN A 156 -16.50 6.43 -3.41
C ASN A 156 -16.56 5.06 -2.71
N ILE A 157 -15.42 4.40 -2.48
CA ILE A 157 -15.36 3.05 -1.90
C ILE A 157 -14.62 3.07 -0.56
N GLY A 158 -13.40 3.59 -0.56
CA GLY A 158 -12.42 3.41 0.51
C GLY A 158 -12.08 4.69 1.27
N VAL A 159 -11.84 5.79 0.54
CA VAL A 159 -11.20 7.00 1.11
C VAL A 159 -11.98 7.58 2.29
N GLY A 160 -13.29 7.72 2.19
CA GLY A 160 -14.13 8.22 3.29
C GLY A 160 -13.99 7.36 4.56
N LYS A 161 -14.10 6.03 4.42
CA LYS A 161 -13.93 5.09 5.54
C LYS A 161 -12.53 5.15 6.14
N ASN A 162 -11.50 5.29 5.31
CA ASN A 162 -10.11 5.40 5.78
C ASN A 162 -9.89 6.68 6.60
N LEU A 163 -10.49 7.81 6.19
CA LEU A 163 -10.43 9.07 6.93
C LEU A 163 -11.19 9.00 8.26
N ASP A 164 -12.37 8.38 8.27
CA ASP A 164 -13.14 8.17 9.50
C ASP A 164 -12.36 7.29 10.49
N MET A 165 -11.75 6.21 10.01
CA MET A 165 -10.93 5.33 10.83
C MET A 165 -9.63 6.00 11.30
N LEU A 166 -9.01 6.85 10.47
CA LEU A 166 -7.86 7.66 10.87
C LEU A 166 -8.24 8.60 12.02
N ASN A 167 -9.37 9.29 11.92
CA ASN A 167 -9.87 10.15 12.99
C ASN A 167 -10.13 9.34 14.28
N ASN A 168 -10.80 8.19 14.18
CA ASN A 168 -11.04 7.32 15.34
C ASN A 168 -9.73 6.83 15.99
N LEU A 169 -8.74 6.48 15.16
CA LEU A 169 -7.43 6.05 15.62
C LEU A 169 -6.68 7.16 16.36
N ILE A 170 -6.69 8.39 15.82
CA ILE A 170 -6.08 9.57 16.45
C ILE A 170 -6.77 9.85 17.80
N ASN A 171 -8.11 9.85 17.84
CA ASN A 171 -8.86 10.06 19.10
C ASN A 171 -8.49 9.04 20.18
N PHE A 172 -8.20 7.79 19.80
CA PHE A 172 -7.88 6.72 20.74
C PHE A 172 -6.41 6.75 21.20
N LEU A 173 -5.47 6.96 20.28
CA LEU A 173 -4.03 6.88 20.57
C LEU A 173 -3.42 8.20 21.03
N ASP A 174 -3.96 9.34 20.60
CA ASP A 174 -3.42 10.67 20.89
C ASP A 174 -4.54 11.70 21.11
N PRO A 175 -5.19 11.71 22.29
CA PRO A 175 -6.31 12.60 22.59
C PRO A 175 -5.95 14.09 22.48
N VAL A 176 -4.70 14.45 22.81
CA VAL A 176 -4.21 15.84 22.73
C VAL A 176 -4.17 16.30 21.28
N PHE A 177 -3.60 15.48 20.38
CA PHE A 177 -3.59 15.79 18.96
C PHE A 177 -5.01 15.80 18.37
N ALA A 178 -5.88 14.90 18.83
CA ALA A 178 -7.27 14.87 18.41
C ALA A 178 -8.04 16.14 18.78
N GLU A 179 -7.81 16.69 19.98
CA GLU A 179 -8.40 17.95 20.42
C GLU A 179 -7.93 19.14 19.58
N HIS A 180 -6.63 19.20 19.28
CA HIS A 180 -6.08 20.21 18.37
C HIS A 180 -6.76 20.18 17.00
N LEU A 181 -6.85 19.00 16.38
CA LEU A 181 -7.50 18.84 15.07
C LEU A 181 -8.99 19.22 15.10
N LYS A 182 -9.71 18.87 16.17
CA LYS A 182 -11.10 19.31 16.36
C LYS A 182 -11.22 20.83 16.47
N GLY A 183 -10.28 21.48 17.17
CA GLY A 183 -10.20 22.93 17.29
C GLY A 183 -9.98 23.66 15.95
N LYS A 184 -9.36 22.99 14.97
CA LYS A 184 -9.18 23.49 13.60
C LYS A 184 -10.38 23.24 12.68
N GLY A 185 -11.39 22.52 13.17
CA GLY A 185 -12.63 22.22 12.46
C GLY A 185 -12.67 20.81 11.87
N ALA A 186 -13.88 20.36 11.57
CA ALA A 186 -14.17 19.00 11.10
C ALA A 186 -13.63 18.66 9.70
N GLY A 187 -12.81 19.53 9.10
CA GLY A 187 -12.16 19.29 7.81
C GLY A 187 -10.65 18.99 7.90
N ALA A 188 -10.05 19.08 9.09
CA ALA A 188 -8.60 18.97 9.24
C ALA A 188 -8.05 17.56 8.92
N VAL A 189 -8.81 16.50 9.22
CA VAL A 189 -8.44 15.13 8.82
C VAL A 189 -8.82 14.90 7.35
N GLN A 190 -9.92 15.49 6.90
CA GLN A 190 -10.51 15.32 5.57
C GLN A 190 -9.60 15.88 4.48
N SER A 191 -8.82 16.93 4.75
CA SER A 191 -7.79 17.44 3.83
C SER A 191 -6.71 16.41 3.49
N LEU A 192 -6.56 15.35 4.30
CA LEU A 192 -5.57 14.28 4.09
C LEU A 192 -6.03 13.23 3.06
N PHE A 193 -7.20 13.38 2.45
CA PHE A 193 -7.70 12.49 1.41
C PHE A 193 -6.70 12.20 0.27
N PRO A 194 -5.81 13.12 -0.18
CA PRO A 194 -4.89 12.85 -1.28
C PRO A 194 -3.90 11.72 -0.98
N TRP A 195 -3.56 11.49 0.29
CA TRP A 195 -2.72 10.37 0.70
C TRP A 195 -3.34 9.02 0.32
N PHE A 196 -4.64 8.85 0.58
CA PHE A 196 -5.32 7.61 0.24
C PHE A 196 -5.54 7.49 -1.26
N CYS A 197 -5.95 8.57 -1.93
CA CYS A 197 -6.18 8.58 -3.39
C CYS A 197 -4.96 8.15 -4.21
N LEU A 198 -3.76 8.55 -3.78
CA LEU A 198 -2.50 8.27 -4.49
C LEU A 198 -1.60 7.27 -3.75
N CYS A 199 -2.14 6.56 -2.76
CA CYS A 199 -1.38 5.59 -1.96
C CYS A 199 -0.04 6.15 -1.46
N PHE A 200 -0.07 7.36 -0.91
CA PHE A 200 1.08 8.09 -0.36
C PHE A 200 2.20 8.39 -1.37
N GLN A 201 1.95 8.27 -2.68
CA GLN A 201 2.95 8.55 -3.73
C GLN A 201 3.66 9.90 -3.53
N ARG A 202 2.91 10.95 -3.16
CA ARG A 202 3.43 12.31 -3.00
C ARG A 202 4.17 12.56 -1.67
N ALA A 203 4.09 11.61 -0.73
CA ALA A 203 4.81 11.72 0.54
C ALA A 203 6.31 11.45 0.37
N PHE A 204 6.70 10.66 -0.63
CA PHE A 204 8.09 10.26 -0.87
C PHE A 204 8.75 11.06 -1.98
N LYS A 205 10.07 11.20 -1.90
CA LYS A 205 10.89 11.85 -2.95
C LYS A 205 11.48 10.87 -3.95
N SER A 206 11.66 9.60 -3.55
CA SER A 206 12.16 8.52 -4.40
C SER A 206 11.04 7.61 -4.88
N PHE A 207 11.12 7.14 -6.13
CA PHE A 207 10.21 6.13 -6.64
C PHE A 207 10.38 4.77 -5.96
N ASP A 208 11.60 4.43 -5.53
CA ASP A 208 11.86 3.18 -4.82
C ASP A 208 11.13 3.14 -3.47
N ASP A 209 11.03 4.27 -2.76
CA ASP A 209 10.27 4.37 -1.52
C ASP A 209 8.76 4.20 -1.75
N VAL A 210 8.24 4.77 -2.85
CA VAL A 210 6.82 4.59 -3.24
C VAL A 210 6.54 3.12 -3.53
N TRP A 211 7.36 2.48 -4.37
CA TRP A 211 7.20 1.06 -4.69
C TRP A 211 7.35 0.18 -3.46
N ARG A 212 8.30 0.50 -2.57
CA ARG A 212 8.53 -0.21 -1.32
C ARG A 212 7.29 -0.21 -0.43
N LEU A 213 6.61 0.94 -0.29
CA LEU A 213 5.35 1.01 0.45
C LEU A 213 4.24 0.23 -0.27
N TRP A 214 4.11 0.38 -1.59
CA TRP A 214 3.06 -0.30 -2.36
C TRP A 214 3.20 -1.82 -2.32
N GLU A 215 4.42 -2.35 -2.33
CA GLU A 215 4.73 -3.76 -2.09
C GLU A 215 4.09 -4.25 -0.79
N VAL A 216 4.28 -3.51 0.30
CA VAL A 216 3.68 -3.84 1.61
C VAL A 216 2.16 -3.78 1.57
N LEU A 217 1.58 -2.71 1.02
CA LEU A 217 0.13 -2.57 0.92
C LEU A 217 -0.50 -3.74 0.14
N LEU A 218 0.14 -4.18 -0.95
CA LEU A 218 -0.32 -5.32 -1.75
C LEU A 218 -0.22 -6.66 -1.00
N THR A 219 0.71 -6.81 -0.06
CA THR A 219 0.80 -8.02 0.76
C THR A 219 -0.39 -8.19 1.70
N GLY A 220 -1.01 -7.08 2.14
CA GLY A 220 -2.03 -7.08 3.19
C GLY A 220 -1.47 -7.45 4.57
N LYS A 221 -0.16 -7.25 4.79
CA LYS A 221 0.54 -7.46 6.06
C LYS A 221 0.97 -6.13 6.67
N PRO A 222 1.04 -6.02 8.01
CA PRO A 222 0.60 -7.01 9.00
C PRO A 222 -0.93 -7.12 9.10
N CYS A 223 -1.68 -6.15 8.58
CA CYS A 223 -3.14 -6.16 8.52
C CYS A 223 -3.65 -5.65 7.16
N ARG A 224 -4.94 -5.91 6.87
CA ARG A 224 -5.54 -5.57 5.58
C ARG A 224 -5.59 -4.06 5.32
N ASN A 225 -5.92 -3.27 6.35
CA ASN A 225 -6.09 -1.82 6.22
C ASN A 225 -4.87 -1.03 6.73
N PHE A 226 -3.67 -1.52 6.39
CA PHE A 226 -2.41 -0.95 6.87
C PHE A 226 -2.21 0.53 6.50
N GLN A 227 -2.82 1.00 5.40
CA GLN A 227 -2.76 2.39 4.95
C GLN A 227 -3.16 3.42 6.02
N VAL A 228 -4.09 3.09 6.91
CA VAL A 228 -4.51 4.03 7.98
C VAL A 228 -3.44 4.15 9.07
N LEU A 229 -2.71 3.06 9.34
CA LEU A 229 -1.57 3.07 10.28
C LEU A 229 -0.38 3.83 9.69
N VAL A 230 -0.18 3.74 8.38
CA VAL A 230 0.81 4.54 7.63
C VAL A 230 0.48 6.03 7.75
N ALA A 231 -0.77 6.42 7.48
CA ALA A 231 -1.21 7.81 7.63
C ALA A 231 -1.01 8.34 9.07
N TYR A 232 -1.40 7.56 10.08
CA TYR A 232 -1.20 7.96 11.47
C TYR A 232 0.29 8.07 11.83
N SER A 233 1.13 7.17 11.34
CA SER A 233 2.58 7.22 11.58
C SER A 233 3.21 8.44 10.94
N LEU A 234 2.78 8.83 9.74
CA LEU A 234 3.22 10.06 9.08
C LEU A 234 2.82 11.31 9.88
N LEU A 235 1.59 11.36 10.40
CA LEU A 235 1.14 12.43 11.28
C LEU A 235 1.96 12.52 12.57
N ARG A 236 2.38 11.37 13.14
CA ARG A 236 3.23 11.35 14.33
C ARG A 236 4.60 12.00 14.09
N MET A 237 5.14 11.92 12.87
CA MET A 237 6.44 12.52 12.53
C MET A 237 6.39 14.05 12.54
N VAL A 238 5.25 14.65 12.17
CA VAL A 238 5.06 16.12 12.16
C VAL A 238 4.31 16.65 13.39
N ARG A 239 3.88 15.77 14.30
CA ARG A 239 2.99 16.09 15.42
C ARG A 239 3.45 17.30 16.24
N GLU A 240 4.71 17.33 16.66
CA GLU A 240 5.24 18.42 17.50
C GLU A 240 5.19 19.76 16.76
N GLN A 241 5.57 19.76 15.48
CA GLN A 241 5.49 20.95 14.63
C GLN A 241 4.04 21.43 14.47
N VAL A 242 3.11 20.50 14.19
CA VAL A 242 1.69 20.81 14.01
C VAL A 242 1.07 21.44 15.25
N LEU A 243 1.43 20.94 16.44
CA LEU A 243 0.94 21.48 17.71
C LEU A 243 1.56 22.85 18.03
N GLN A 244 2.86 23.03 17.80
CA GLN A 244 3.57 24.28 18.08
C GLN A 244 3.13 25.42 17.16
N GLU A 245 3.02 25.14 15.86
CA GLU A 245 2.64 26.14 14.84
C GLU A 245 1.11 26.27 14.70
N SER A 246 0.35 25.45 15.42
CA SER A 246 -1.11 25.42 15.36
C SER A 246 -1.64 25.20 13.93
N MET A 247 -1.07 24.23 13.22
CA MET A 247 -1.36 23.97 11.81
C MET A 247 -2.78 23.41 11.60
N ALA A 248 -3.37 23.71 10.44
CA ALA A 248 -4.63 23.13 9.96
C ALA A 248 -4.39 22.09 8.85
N GLY A 249 -5.47 21.55 8.27
CA GLY A 249 -5.41 20.41 7.37
C GLY A 249 -4.45 20.52 6.18
N ASP A 250 -4.47 21.65 5.45
CA ASP A 250 -3.60 21.85 4.29
C ASP A 250 -2.14 22.09 4.70
N ASP A 251 -1.92 22.78 5.83
CA ASP A 251 -0.60 23.01 6.40
C ASP A 251 0.04 21.68 6.86
N ILE A 252 -0.75 20.79 7.47
CA ILE A 252 -0.31 19.44 7.86
C ILE A 252 0.10 18.65 6.63
N LEU A 253 -0.72 18.68 5.58
CA LEU A 253 -0.42 17.98 4.32
C LEU A 253 0.87 18.51 3.69
N MET A 254 1.05 19.83 3.68
CA MET A 254 2.26 20.48 3.21
C MET A 254 3.48 20.06 4.05
N ALA A 255 3.38 20.16 5.39
CA ALA A 255 4.45 19.79 6.31
C ALA A 255 4.93 18.36 6.10
N CYS A 256 3.99 17.41 5.95
CA CYS A 256 4.31 16.01 5.66
C CYS A 256 4.99 15.84 4.30
N ASN A 257 4.51 16.53 3.25
CA ASN A 257 5.11 16.45 1.92
C ASN A 257 6.48 17.16 1.85
N THR A 258 6.80 18.03 2.81
CA THR A 258 8.10 18.69 2.92
C THR A 258 9.09 17.95 3.82
N LEU A 259 8.69 16.83 4.43
CA LEU A 259 9.62 15.98 5.17
C LEU A 259 10.81 15.63 4.28
N VAL A 260 11.99 16.05 4.73
CA VAL A 260 13.26 15.71 4.10
C VAL A 260 13.64 14.30 4.58
N ASP A 261 14.12 13.47 3.67
CA ASP A 261 14.63 12.12 3.97
C ASP A 261 13.59 11.13 4.56
N LEU A 262 12.31 11.24 4.19
CA LEU A 262 11.33 10.21 4.55
C LEU A 262 11.67 8.87 3.88
N ASP A 263 12.25 7.95 4.65
CA ASP A 263 12.57 6.57 4.25
C ASP A 263 11.32 5.67 4.43
N ALA A 264 11.02 4.86 3.40
CA ALA A 264 9.85 4.00 3.44
C ALA A 264 9.92 2.91 4.52
N ASP A 265 11.10 2.33 4.78
CA ASP A 265 11.27 1.30 5.81
C ASP A 265 11.04 1.89 7.21
N GLU A 266 11.50 3.12 7.47
CA GLU A 266 11.21 3.81 8.73
C GLU A 266 9.70 4.02 8.94
N LEU A 267 9.00 4.48 7.90
CA LEU A 267 7.55 4.70 7.98
C LEU A 267 6.78 3.39 8.14
N ILE A 268 7.13 2.35 7.39
CA ILE A 268 6.52 1.02 7.49
C ILE A 268 6.76 0.44 8.89
N SER A 269 7.98 0.56 9.42
CA SER A 269 8.28 0.07 10.76
C SER A 269 7.50 0.81 11.84
N ALA A 270 7.42 2.14 11.77
CA ALA A 270 6.61 2.94 12.68
C ALA A 270 5.14 2.49 12.66
N ALA A 271 4.58 2.23 11.47
CA ALA A 271 3.21 1.74 11.33
C ALA A 271 3.03 0.31 11.89
N CYS A 272 4.02 -0.58 11.73
CA CYS A 272 4.01 -1.90 12.39
C CYS A 272 4.04 -1.79 13.92
N LEU A 273 4.79 -0.83 14.49
CA LEU A 273 4.78 -0.59 15.93
C LEU A 273 3.43 -0.08 16.43
N VAL A 274 2.78 0.82 15.69
CA VAL A 274 1.41 1.27 16.00
C VAL A 274 0.45 0.08 15.97
N TYR A 275 0.54 -0.79 14.97
CA TYR A 275 -0.28 -2.00 14.90
C TYR A 275 -0.09 -2.90 16.14
N ALA A 276 1.16 -3.12 16.53
CA ALA A 276 1.46 -3.94 17.69
C ALA A 276 0.99 -3.32 19.01
N GLU A 277 1.05 -1.98 19.13
CA GLU A 277 0.51 -1.23 20.26
C GLU A 277 -1.02 -1.40 20.32
N LEU A 278 -1.73 -1.28 19.20
CA LEU A 278 -3.17 -1.48 19.14
C LEU A 278 -3.58 -2.86 19.65
N ILE A 279 -2.92 -3.94 19.21
CA ILE A 279 -3.26 -5.30 19.63
C ILE A 279 -3.14 -5.50 21.16
N GLN A 280 -2.28 -4.71 21.82
CA GLN A 280 -2.07 -4.81 23.28
C GLN A 280 -3.09 -4.00 24.10
N LYS A 281 -3.82 -3.06 23.47
CA LYS A 281 -4.81 -2.21 24.16
C LYS A 281 -6.21 -2.78 24.02
N ASP A 282 -7.12 -2.37 24.91
CA ASP A 282 -8.54 -2.61 24.69
C ASP A 282 -9.09 -1.63 23.67
N VAL A 283 -8.98 -2.01 22.40
CA VAL A 283 -9.35 -1.18 21.26
C VAL A 283 -10.88 -1.11 21.08
N PRO A 284 -11.46 0.05 20.75
CA PRO A 284 -12.88 0.17 20.40
C PRO A 284 -13.30 -0.77 19.25
N GLN A 285 -14.54 -1.27 19.28
CA GLN A 285 -15.04 -2.23 18.29
C GLN A 285 -14.85 -1.81 16.82
N PRO A 286 -15.10 -0.54 16.42
CA PRO A 286 -14.91 -0.14 15.02
C PRO A 286 -13.45 -0.28 14.56
N LEU A 287 -12.49 -0.01 15.43
CA LEU A 287 -11.07 -0.16 15.14
C LEU A 287 -10.64 -1.63 15.17
N LYS A 288 -11.25 -2.46 16.03
CA LYS A 288 -11.07 -3.92 16.01
C LYS A 288 -11.52 -4.49 14.68
N ASP A 289 -12.76 -4.25 14.26
CA ASP A 289 -13.32 -4.78 13.00
C ASP A 289 -12.53 -4.32 11.76
N PHE A 290 -11.92 -3.13 11.84
CA PHE A 290 -11.17 -2.56 10.73
C PHE A 290 -9.74 -3.08 10.64
N PHE A 291 -9.05 -3.35 11.75
CA PHE A 291 -7.64 -3.74 11.74
C PHE A 291 -7.36 -5.22 12.10
N LEU A 292 -8.30 -5.92 12.73
CA LEU A 292 -8.08 -7.20 13.44
C LEU A 292 -9.00 -8.31 12.92
#